data_AF-A0A0H4X5A9-F1
#
_entry.id   AF-A0A0H4X5A9-F1
#
_cell.length_a   1.000
_cell.length_b   1.000
_cell.length_c   1.000
_cell.angle_alpha   90.00
_cell.angle_beta   90.00
_cell.angle_gamma   90.00
#
_symmetry.space_group_name_H-M   'P 1'
#
loop_
_entity.id
_entity.type
_entity.pdbx_description
1 polymer ?
#
loop_
_entity_poly.entity_id
_entity_poly.type
_entity_poly.pdbx_seq_one_letter_code
_entity_poly.pdbx_strand_id
1 'polypeptide(L)'
;MAFCLSTHAYSAPLRTVVASGDCKDAELSGQAKAFLSALASRPEQDTLSAAQFSERLFPQPTKSFEDLQRQLEAAQDQFYEGRNARTLQAVDEALQQITRLPVGDARWKLYVDAQLLHGLNYRAMGKAKESDAAFRNVLRLQPKHELDADYFAPSVRQNFDKLRRELDQTRKVKLSVKSTLPTADVYLDGLKLGQTPLALDAVPGTYHLTLVKGDTTSFPRNVQVQGTETPLLVDVAYEGSVSASPFPCLAATDGNDERTLSHAVRLGGTLGVEEVIVVRLERPSSGPKWFAATVLNVEGGQKLREGGFKTQDPETSNEALAALVDFVTTGRSPSNLVVMNSNGKAPWDPPAGLKQGGMDLSAPNMLSEGDSRPRSNSGLRMASYVALGTGVAAFGGAGIVRLLAQKDMNALEKRLDNGRILSTDKEALGLRNALMQKSNILNGLLIGGGAAVATGAVLYLLSPDSRSAPPVTVGVSADSHGAAASFSGAF
;
A
#
# COMPACT_ATOMS: atom_id res chain seq x y z
N MET A 1 20.32 7.21 -46.94
CA MET A 1 19.80 6.22 -45.98
C MET A 1 19.83 6.90 -44.61
N ALA A 2 18.70 7.49 -44.19
CA ALA A 2 18.62 8.26 -42.96
C ALA A 2 18.32 7.31 -41.79
N PHE A 3 19.22 7.27 -40.81
CA PHE A 3 19.02 6.56 -39.55
C PHE A 3 18.07 7.37 -38.68
N CYS A 4 16.83 6.89 -38.48
CA CYS A 4 15.97 7.37 -37.40
C CYS A 4 16.50 6.83 -36.07
N LEU A 5 17.11 7.71 -35.27
CA LEU A 5 17.36 7.48 -33.85
C LEU A 5 16.03 7.59 -33.12
N SER A 6 15.49 6.45 -32.67
CA SER A 6 14.37 6.40 -31.74
C SER A 6 14.86 6.88 -30.37
N THR A 7 14.63 8.16 -30.05
CA THR A 7 14.75 8.69 -28.70
C THR A 7 13.72 7.98 -27.83
N HIS A 8 14.18 7.10 -26.93
CA HIS A 8 13.36 6.62 -25.84
C HIS A 8 13.10 7.83 -24.93
N ALA A 9 11.90 8.41 -25.03
CA ALA A 9 11.44 9.40 -24.08
C ALA A 9 11.38 8.73 -22.71
N TYR A 10 12.34 9.04 -21.84
CA TYR A 10 12.30 8.61 -20.45
C TYR A 10 11.13 9.40 -19.82
N SER A 11 9.99 8.74 -19.63
CA SER A 11 8.87 9.34 -18.90
C SER A 11 9.34 9.64 -17.48
N ALA A 12 9.04 10.83 -16.97
CA ALA A 12 9.28 11.11 -15.56
C ALA A 12 8.46 10.14 -14.70
N PRO A 13 8.99 9.68 -13.56
CA PRO A 13 8.25 8.80 -12.66
C PRO A 13 7.02 9.54 -12.12
N LEU A 14 5.88 8.86 -12.02
CA LEU A 14 4.69 9.44 -11.38
C LEU A 14 4.98 9.63 -9.88
N ARG A 15 4.87 10.86 -9.40
CA ARG A 15 5.18 11.24 -8.02
C ARG A 15 3.96 11.65 -7.22
N THR A 16 4.04 11.56 -5.89
CA THR A 16 3.11 12.26 -5.00
C THR A 16 3.88 12.97 -3.89
N VAL A 17 3.35 14.11 -3.42
CA VAL A 17 3.88 14.84 -2.28
C VAL A 17 2.96 14.61 -1.10
N VAL A 18 3.53 14.16 0.02
CA VAL A 18 2.80 13.92 1.27
C VAL A 18 3.59 14.59 2.38
N ALA A 19 2.96 15.43 3.21
CA ALA A 19 3.67 15.88 4.40
C ALA A 19 3.57 14.87 5.53
N SER A 20 4.56 14.87 6.42
CA SER A 20 4.54 14.07 7.63
C SER A 20 4.77 14.92 8.88
N GLY A 21 3.97 14.67 9.91
CA GLY A 21 3.97 15.41 11.17
C GLY A 21 2.56 15.55 11.75
N ASP A 22 2.29 16.67 12.43
CA ASP A 22 0.94 17.04 12.84
C ASP A 22 0.17 17.60 11.63
N CYS A 23 -0.82 16.85 11.13
CA CYS A 23 -1.61 17.25 9.96
C CYS A 23 -2.49 18.48 10.19
N LYS A 24 -2.63 18.95 11.44
CA LYS A 24 -3.33 20.21 11.77
C LYS A 24 -2.40 21.43 11.78
N ASP A 25 -1.09 21.21 11.63
CA ASP A 25 -0.09 22.27 11.62
C ASP A 25 -0.20 23.12 10.35
N ALA A 26 -0.56 24.40 10.53
CA ALA A 26 -0.72 25.35 9.44
C ALA A 26 0.61 25.69 8.72
N GLU A 27 1.74 25.69 9.44
CA GLU A 27 3.07 25.95 8.86
C GLU A 27 3.44 24.78 7.92
N LEU A 28 3.22 23.53 8.37
CA LEU A 28 3.48 22.32 7.58
C LEU A 28 2.61 22.28 6.33
N SER A 29 1.31 22.54 6.52
CA SER A 29 0.32 22.61 5.44
C SER A 29 0.68 23.66 4.39
N GLY A 30 1.06 24.86 4.83
CA GLY A 30 1.45 25.97 3.95
C GLY A 30 2.67 25.62 3.11
N GLN A 31 3.74 25.11 3.74
CA GLN A 31 4.98 24.76 3.03
C GLN A 31 4.81 23.54 2.13
N ALA A 32 4.05 22.53 2.54
CA ALA A 32 3.75 21.37 1.69
C ALA A 32 2.96 21.76 0.43
N LYS A 33 1.98 22.67 0.56
CA LYS A 33 1.23 23.22 -0.59
C LYS A 33 2.10 24.04 -1.52
N ALA A 34 2.99 24.86 -0.96
CA ALA A 34 3.95 25.63 -1.76
C ALA A 34 4.90 24.70 -2.52
N PHE A 35 5.40 23.65 -1.86
CA PHE A 35 6.25 22.64 -2.47
C PHE A 35 5.54 21.91 -3.62
N LEU A 36 4.32 21.42 -3.39
CA LEU A 36 3.53 20.73 -4.42
C LEU A 36 3.23 21.67 -5.60
N SER A 37 2.90 22.93 -5.35
CA SER A 37 2.67 23.93 -6.40
C SER A 37 3.93 24.19 -7.24
N ALA A 38 5.09 24.29 -6.58
CA ALA A 38 6.38 24.49 -7.24
C ALA A 38 6.86 23.26 -8.04
N LEU A 39 6.44 22.06 -7.63
CA LEU A 39 6.69 20.83 -8.36
C LEU A 39 5.74 20.71 -9.57
N ALA A 40 4.44 20.99 -9.37
CA ALA A 40 3.42 20.89 -10.41
C ALA A 40 3.54 21.95 -11.51
N SER A 41 4.25 23.07 -11.28
CA SER A 41 4.53 24.08 -12.30
C SER A 41 5.57 23.64 -13.34
N ARG A 42 6.21 22.48 -13.14
CA ARG A 42 7.23 21.93 -14.00
C ARG A 42 6.62 20.94 -15.00
N PRO A 43 6.58 21.26 -16.31
CA PRO A 43 5.88 20.45 -17.30
C PRO A 43 6.51 19.07 -17.54
N GLU A 44 7.78 18.89 -17.19
CA GLU A 44 8.49 17.63 -17.31
C GLU A 44 8.28 16.67 -16.12
N GLN A 45 7.53 17.08 -15.09
CA GLN A 45 7.25 16.27 -13.91
C GLN A 45 5.84 15.69 -13.99
N ASP A 46 5.71 14.38 -13.74
CA ASP A 46 4.41 13.75 -13.54
C ASP A 46 4.10 13.69 -12.04
N THR A 47 3.14 14.49 -11.58
CA THR A 47 2.82 14.63 -10.15
C THR A 47 1.33 14.51 -9.92
N LEU A 48 0.97 13.62 -8.99
CA LEU A 48 -0.39 13.45 -8.50
C LEU A 48 -0.83 14.71 -7.74
N SER A 49 -1.85 15.39 -8.27
CA SER A 49 -2.48 16.53 -7.59
C SER A 49 -3.16 16.12 -6.28
N ALA A 50 -3.37 17.09 -5.38
CA ALA A 50 -4.12 16.86 -4.15
C ALA A 50 -5.55 16.36 -4.40
N ALA A 51 -6.19 16.82 -5.48
CA ALA A 51 -7.51 16.35 -5.88
C ALA A 51 -7.50 14.87 -6.31
N GLN A 52 -6.51 14.46 -7.12
CA GLN A 52 -6.35 13.06 -7.53
C GLN A 52 -5.97 12.16 -6.35
N PHE A 53 -5.14 12.64 -5.41
CA PHE A 53 -4.86 11.96 -4.15
C PHE A 53 -6.15 11.71 -3.37
N SER A 54 -6.97 12.76 -3.20
CA SER A 54 -8.25 12.65 -2.52
C SER A 54 -9.22 11.72 -3.23
N GLU A 55 -9.32 11.78 -4.56
CA GLU A 55 -10.23 10.91 -5.32
C GLU A 55 -9.84 9.42 -5.22
N ARG A 56 -8.54 9.11 -5.15
CA ARG A 56 -8.05 7.72 -5.04
C ARG A 56 -8.29 7.11 -3.65
N LEU A 57 -8.14 7.88 -2.57
CA LEU A 57 -8.19 7.35 -1.19
C LEU A 57 -9.48 7.69 -0.43
N PHE A 58 -10.07 8.85 -0.75
CA PHE A 58 -11.24 9.41 -0.07
C PHE A 58 -12.27 9.93 -1.09
N PRO A 59 -12.74 9.08 -2.02
CA PRO A 59 -13.66 9.50 -3.08
C PRO A 59 -14.91 10.11 -2.45
N GLN A 60 -15.17 11.38 -2.78
CA GLN A 60 -16.33 12.08 -2.28
C GLN A 60 -17.52 11.88 -3.24
N PRO A 61 -18.74 11.74 -2.72
CA PRO A 61 -19.92 11.72 -3.56
C PRO A 61 -20.12 13.10 -4.19
N THR A 62 -20.44 13.16 -5.48
CA THR A 62 -20.75 14.45 -6.15
C THR A 62 -22.21 14.88 -5.96
N LYS A 63 -23.04 13.99 -5.43
CA LYS A 63 -24.48 14.17 -5.17
C LYS A 63 -24.79 13.81 -3.72
N SER A 64 -25.70 14.55 -3.08
CA SER A 64 -26.17 14.20 -1.74
C SER A 64 -27.04 12.93 -1.75
N PHE A 65 -27.37 12.43 -0.56
CA PHE A 65 -28.35 11.36 -0.40
C PHE A 65 -29.70 11.74 -1.05
N GLU A 66 -30.19 12.95 -0.79
CA GLU A 66 -31.47 13.46 -1.30
C GLU A 66 -31.43 13.68 -2.82
N ASP A 67 -30.30 14.11 -3.37
CA ASP A 67 -30.12 14.21 -4.82
C ASP A 67 -30.22 12.85 -5.51
N LEU A 68 -29.58 11.83 -4.93
CA LEU A 68 -29.59 10.47 -5.46
C LEU A 68 -30.96 9.82 -5.31
N GLN A 69 -31.66 10.08 -4.20
CA GLN A 69 -33.04 9.64 -4.03
C GLN A 69 -33.95 10.21 -5.12
N ARG A 70 -33.93 11.54 -5.32
CA ARG A 70 -34.71 12.21 -6.37
C ARG A 70 -34.35 11.71 -7.77
N GLN A 71 -33.08 11.42 -8.02
CA GLN A 71 -32.64 10.83 -9.29
C GLN A 71 -33.23 9.44 -9.51
N LEU A 72 -33.29 8.59 -8.49
CA LEU A 72 -33.89 7.26 -8.59
C LEU A 72 -35.41 7.33 -8.78
N GLU A 73 -36.10 8.24 -8.10
CA GLU A 73 -37.53 8.51 -8.30
C GLU A 73 -37.80 8.94 -9.75
N ALA A 74 -37.02 9.89 -10.29
CA ALA A 74 -37.13 10.30 -11.68
C ALA A 74 -36.79 9.16 -12.68
N ALA A 75 -35.82 8.30 -12.35
CA ALA A 75 -35.48 7.13 -13.17
C ALA A 75 -36.61 6.08 -13.17
N GLN A 76 -37.32 5.95 -12.04
CA GLN A 76 -38.49 5.09 -11.91
C GLN A 76 -39.67 5.60 -12.76
N ASP A 77 -39.93 6.91 -12.78
CA ASP A 77 -40.94 7.50 -13.67
C ASP A 77 -40.59 7.24 -15.14
N GLN A 78 -39.32 7.43 -15.52
CA GLN A 78 -38.85 7.12 -16.87
C GLN A 78 -39.04 5.65 -17.24
N PHE A 79 -38.90 4.73 -16.29
CA PHE A 79 -39.13 3.31 -16.50
C PHE A 79 -40.60 3.03 -16.81
N TYR A 80 -41.52 3.61 -16.03
CA TYR A 80 -42.96 3.44 -16.26
C TYR A 80 -43.43 4.07 -17.58
N GLU A 81 -42.73 5.10 -18.05
CA GLU A 81 -42.93 5.69 -19.38
C GLU A 81 -42.25 4.90 -20.52
N GLY A 82 -41.64 3.75 -20.22
CA GLY A 82 -40.98 2.88 -21.20
C GLY A 82 -39.64 3.40 -21.72
N ARG A 83 -39.05 4.43 -21.09
CA ARG A 83 -37.77 5.03 -21.47
C ARG A 83 -36.57 4.26 -20.88
N ASN A 84 -36.54 2.95 -21.14
CA ASN A 84 -35.60 2.02 -20.49
C ASN A 84 -34.11 2.38 -20.65
N ALA A 85 -33.71 2.96 -21.79
CA ALA A 85 -32.33 3.37 -22.01
C ALA A 85 -31.91 4.56 -21.11
N ARG A 86 -32.82 5.52 -20.88
CA ARG A 86 -32.56 6.66 -19.98
C ARG A 86 -32.58 6.22 -18.52
N THR A 87 -33.53 5.34 -18.15
CA THR A 87 -33.54 4.70 -16.83
C THR A 87 -32.23 3.98 -16.57
N LEU A 88 -31.73 3.19 -17.54
CA LEU A 88 -30.48 2.45 -17.37
C LEU A 88 -29.32 3.38 -17.05
N GLN A 89 -29.14 4.43 -17.89
CA GLN A 89 -28.10 5.42 -17.67
C GLN A 89 -28.23 6.09 -16.29
N ALA A 90 -29.44 6.53 -15.92
CA ALA A 90 -29.68 7.19 -14.65
C ALA A 90 -29.41 6.28 -13.44
N VAL A 91 -29.75 4.99 -13.53
CA VAL A 91 -29.50 4.00 -12.46
C VAL A 91 -28.02 3.65 -12.37
N ASP A 92 -27.31 3.47 -13.49
CA ASP A 92 -25.87 3.21 -13.49
C ASP A 92 -25.08 4.37 -12.87
N GLU A 93 -25.40 5.61 -13.25
CA GLU A 93 -24.82 6.81 -12.64
C GLU A 93 -25.13 6.89 -11.14
N ALA A 94 -26.37 6.57 -10.73
CA ALA A 94 -26.76 6.55 -9.33
C ALA A 94 -25.97 5.50 -8.53
N LEU A 95 -25.86 4.27 -9.04
CA LEU A 95 -25.08 3.19 -8.40
C LEU A 95 -23.63 3.57 -8.20
N GLN A 96 -22.99 4.20 -9.18
CA GLN A 96 -21.61 4.71 -9.04
C GLN A 96 -21.49 5.73 -7.90
N GLN A 97 -22.43 6.67 -7.79
CA GLN A 97 -22.40 7.69 -6.73
C GLN A 97 -22.79 7.14 -5.35
N ILE A 98 -23.72 6.20 -5.28
CA ILE A 98 -24.12 5.52 -4.03
C ILE A 98 -22.91 4.85 -3.39
N THR A 99 -21.99 4.28 -4.17
CA THR A 99 -20.77 3.66 -3.61
C THR A 99 -19.82 4.64 -2.91
N ARG A 100 -19.96 5.94 -3.18
CA ARG A 100 -19.16 7.02 -2.59
C ARG A 100 -19.82 7.66 -1.37
N LEU A 101 -21.10 7.41 -1.12
CA LEU A 101 -21.78 7.86 0.09
C LEU A 101 -21.17 7.22 1.34
N PRO A 102 -21.26 7.87 2.52
CA PRO A 102 -20.95 7.24 3.79
C PRO A 102 -21.68 5.90 3.95
N VAL A 103 -21.00 4.90 4.51
CA VAL A 103 -21.59 3.58 4.76
C VAL A 103 -22.65 3.63 5.85
N GLY A 104 -23.63 2.72 5.79
CA GLY A 104 -24.76 2.69 6.73
C GLY A 104 -26.09 2.41 6.02
N ASP A 105 -27.14 2.34 6.84
CA ASP A 105 -28.47 1.89 6.41
C ASP A 105 -29.08 2.77 5.31
N ALA A 106 -28.84 4.10 5.38
CA ALA A 106 -29.30 5.03 4.37
C ALA A 106 -28.69 4.73 2.98
N ARG A 107 -27.36 4.60 2.89
CA ARG A 107 -26.68 4.21 1.65
C ARG A 107 -27.14 2.84 1.17
N TRP A 108 -27.27 1.87 2.08
CA TRP A 108 -27.74 0.53 1.72
C TRP A 108 -29.15 0.54 1.12
N LYS A 109 -30.07 1.33 1.70
CA LYS A 109 -31.42 1.49 1.16
C LYS A 109 -31.40 2.00 -0.28
N LEU A 110 -30.68 3.09 -0.57
CA LEU A 110 -30.53 3.59 -1.94
C LEU A 110 -29.93 2.55 -2.89
N TYR A 111 -28.93 1.79 -2.42
CA TYR A 111 -28.33 0.71 -3.20
C TYR A 111 -29.35 -0.37 -3.55
N VAL A 112 -30.18 -0.79 -2.60
CA VAL A 112 -31.26 -1.77 -2.84
C VAL A 112 -32.26 -1.22 -3.84
N ASP A 113 -32.78 -0.01 -3.62
CA ASP A 113 -33.76 0.62 -4.50
C ASP A 113 -33.22 0.72 -5.94
N ALA A 114 -31.96 1.15 -6.09
CA ALA A 114 -31.28 1.21 -7.39
C ALA A 114 -31.12 -0.17 -8.03
N GLN A 115 -30.70 -1.21 -7.30
CA GLN A 115 -30.54 -2.57 -7.84
C GLN A 115 -31.88 -3.19 -8.25
N LEU A 116 -32.95 -2.95 -7.49
CA LEU A 116 -34.28 -3.44 -7.83
C LEU A 116 -34.80 -2.77 -9.11
N LEU A 117 -34.67 -1.44 -9.22
CA LEU A 117 -35.01 -0.70 -10.45
C LEU A 117 -34.16 -1.14 -11.64
N HIS A 118 -32.86 -1.36 -11.43
CA HIS A 118 -31.94 -1.90 -12.44
C HIS A 118 -32.41 -3.26 -12.95
N GLY A 119 -32.77 -4.15 -12.03
CA GLY A 119 -33.29 -5.48 -12.33
C GLY A 119 -34.60 -5.45 -13.12
N LEU A 120 -35.54 -4.59 -12.75
CA LEU A 120 -36.79 -4.38 -13.47
C LEU A 120 -36.54 -3.83 -14.88
N ASN A 121 -35.69 -2.82 -15.00
CA ASN A 121 -35.38 -2.18 -16.28
C ASN A 121 -34.72 -3.16 -17.26
N TYR A 122 -33.74 -3.97 -16.80
CA TYR A 122 -33.16 -5.02 -17.62
C TYR A 122 -34.17 -6.05 -18.08
N ARG A 123 -35.11 -6.43 -17.22
CA ARG A 123 -36.16 -7.38 -17.58
C ARG A 123 -37.07 -6.83 -18.68
N ALA A 124 -37.44 -5.55 -18.60
CA ALA A 124 -38.21 -4.86 -19.64
C ALA A 124 -37.43 -4.77 -20.98
N MET A 125 -36.10 -4.74 -20.93
CA MET A 125 -35.22 -4.77 -22.11
C MET A 125 -34.94 -6.19 -22.64
N GLY A 126 -35.53 -7.25 -22.05
CA GLY A 126 -35.26 -8.64 -22.42
C GLY A 126 -33.90 -9.18 -21.95
N LYS A 127 -33.19 -8.44 -21.09
CA LYS A 127 -31.86 -8.76 -20.56
C LYS A 127 -31.97 -9.54 -19.24
N ALA A 128 -32.44 -10.78 -19.33
CA ALA A 128 -32.75 -11.58 -18.14
C ALA A 128 -31.53 -11.88 -17.25
N LYS A 129 -30.34 -12.08 -17.83
CA LYS A 129 -29.12 -12.40 -17.06
C LYS A 129 -28.68 -11.21 -16.20
N GLU A 130 -28.72 -10.01 -16.78
CA GLU A 130 -28.38 -8.76 -16.12
C GLU A 130 -29.41 -8.41 -15.06
N SER A 131 -30.70 -8.67 -15.32
CA SER A 131 -31.77 -8.57 -14.32
C SER A 131 -31.51 -9.46 -13.12
N ASP A 132 -31.19 -10.74 -13.35
CA ASP A 132 -30.89 -11.68 -12.27
C ASP A 132 -29.62 -11.27 -11.50
N ALA A 133 -28.61 -10.73 -12.17
CA ALA A 133 -27.40 -10.22 -11.52
C ALA A 133 -27.72 -9.05 -10.56
N ALA A 134 -28.57 -8.11 -10.98
CA ALA A 134 -29.01 -7.00 -10.14
C ALA A 134 -29.81 -7.49 -8.90
N PHE A 135 -30.71 -8.45 -9.07
CA PHE A 135 -31.42 -9.04 -7.92
C PHE A 135 -30.51 -9.84 -6.98
N ARG A 136 -29.55 -10.59 -7.53
CA ARG A 136 -28.54 -11.30 -6.72
C ARG A 136 -27.69 -10.33 -5.89
N ASN A 137 -27.45 -9.10 -6.36
CA ASN A 137 -26.73 -8.08 -5.60
C ASN A 137 -27.42 -7.66 -4.30
N VAL A 138 -28.75 -7.76 -4.23
CA VAL A 138 -29.51 -7.54 -2.98
C VAL A 138 -29.47 -8.80 -2.12
N LEU A 139 -29.83 -9.94 -2.71
CA LEU A 139 -29.98 -11.21 -1.99
C LEU A 139 -28.67 -11.75 -1.40
N ARG A 140 -27.50 -11.42 -1.99
CA ARG A 140 -26.20 -11.89 -1.49
C ARG A 140 -25.81 -11.35 -0.12
N LEU A 141 -26.40 -10.23 0.30
CA LEU A 141 -26.21 -9.62 1.63
C LEU A 141 -27.49 -9.64 2.47
N GLN A 142 -28.66 -9.64 1.84
CA GLN A 142 -29.96 -9.75 2.50
C GLN A 142 -30.78 -10.91 1.91
N PRO A 143 -30.46 -12.17 2.25
CA PRO A 143 -31.15 -13.33 1.69
C PRO A 143 -32.64 -13.36 2.03
N LYS A 144 -33.04 -12.69 3.12
CA LYS A 144 -34.44 -12.58 3.57
C LYS A 144 -35.18 -11.36 3.00
N HIS A 145 -34.59 -10.59 2.09
CA HIS A 145 -35.26 -9.45 1.49
C HIS A 145 -36.51 -9.92 0.73
N GLU A 146 -37.63 -9.25 0.90
CA GLU A 146 -38.91 -9.56 0.24
C GLU A 146 -39.32 -8.40 -0.67
N LEU A 147 -39.81 -8.74 -1.86
CA LEU A 147 -40.33 -7.76 -2.80
C LEU A 147 -41.79 -7.45 -2.47
N ASP A 148 -42.13 -6.17 -2.45
CA ASP A 148 -43.49 -5.69 -2.22
C ASP A 148 -44.43 -6.14 -3.36
N ALA A 149 -45.58 -6.72 -3.01
CA ALA A 149 -46.55 -7.20 -3.97
C ALA A 149 -47.25 -6.07 -4.76
N ASP A 150 -47.30 -4.86 -4.19
CA ASP A 150 -47.95 -3.71 -4.81
C ASP A 150 -47.08 -3.10 -5.92
N TYR A 151 -45.76 -3.24 -5.82
CA TYR A 151 -44.80 -2.69 -6.78
C TYR A 151 -44.21 -3.72 -7.74
N PHE A 152 -44.22 -5.02 -7.39
CA PHE A 152 -43.57 -6.07 -8.17
C PHE A 152 -44.57 -7.13 -8.67
N ALA A 153 -44.62 -7.27 -10.00
CA ALA A 153 -45.47 -8.26 -10.67
C ALA A 153 -45.18 -9.70 -10.18
N PRO A 154 -46.18 -10.61 -10.15
CA PRO A 154 -46.02 -11.97 -9.63
C PRO A 154 -44.87 -12.75 -10.28
N SER A 155 -44.64 -12.58 -11.58
CA SER A 155 -43.55 -13.25 -12.29
C SER A 155 -42.15 -12.76 -11.87
N VAL A 156 -42.02 -11.48 -11.48
CA VAL A 156 -40.77 -10.91 -10.96
C VAL A 156 -40.50 -11.47 -9.56
N ARG A 157 -41.53 -11.50 -8.70
CA ARG A 157 -41.42 -12.06 -7.34
C ARG A 157 -41.06 -13.54 -7.37
N GLN A 158 -41.73 -14.34 -8.21
CA GLN A 158 -41.38 -15.74 -8.42
C GLN A 158 -39.93 -15.95 -8.90
N ASN A 159 -39.44 -15.08 -9.79
CA ASN A 159 -38.04 -15.12 -10.22
C ASN A 159 -37.09 -14.76 -9.08
N PHE A 160 -37.39 -13.72 -8.31
CA PHE A 160 -36.60 -13.29 -7.15
C PHE A 160 -36.49 -14.40 -6.10
N ASP A 161 -37.60 -15.09 -5.79
CA ASP A 161 -37.62 -16.24 -4.88
C ASP A 161 -36.85 -17.44 -5.44
N LYS A 162 -36.88 -17.65 -6.77
CA LYS A 162 -36.05 -18.65 -7.44
C LYS A 162 -34.56 -18.33 -7.23
N LEU A 163 -34.14 -17.09 -7.48
CA LEU A 163 -32.76 -16.64 -7.28
C LEU A 163 -32.31 -16.78 -5.82
N ARG A 164 -33.19 -16.50 -4.85
CA ARG A 164 -32.92 -16.72 -3.42
C ARG A 164 -32.55 -18.18 -3.16
N ARG A 165 -33.37 -19.13 -3.65
CA ARG A 165 -33.10 -20.57 -3.51
C ARG A 165 -31.81 -21.02 -4.19
N GLU A 166 -31.51 -20.49 -5.38
CA GLU A 166 -30.24 -20.75 -6.07
C GLU A 166 -29.03 -20.27 -5.25
N LEU A 167 -29.13 -19.08 -4.66
CA LEU A 167 -28.07 -18.51 -3.81
C LEU A 167 -27.89 -19.29 -2.50
N ASP A 168 -28.96 -19.81 -1.91
CA ASP A 168 -28.90 -20.64 -0.70
C ASP A 168 -28.17 -21.96 -0.95
N GLN A 169 -28.31 -22.52 -2.17
CA GLN A 169 -27.61 -23.73 -2.59
C GLN A 169 -26.17 -23.46 -3.07
N THR A 170 -25.79 -22.20 -3.25
CA THR A 170 -24.45 -21.83 -3.69
C THR A 170 -23.44 -22.11 -2.58
N ARG A 171 -22.33 -22.80 -2.93
CA ARG A 171 -21.21 -23.01 -2.00
C ARG A 171 -20.71 -21.66 -1.49
N LYS A 172 -20.83 -21.44 -0.19
CA LYS A 172 -20.34 -20.24 0.47
C LYS A 172 -18.82 -20.28 0.65
N VAL A 173 -18.23 -19.11 0.75
CA VAL A 173 -16.82 -18.87 1.03
C VAL A 173 -16.72 -18.25 2.42
N LYS A 174 -15.81 -18.75 3.25
CA LYS A 174 -15.56 -18.15 4.55
C LYS A 174 -14.81 -16.82 4.35
N LEU A 175 -15.45 -15.72 4.66
CA LEU A 175 -14.82 -14.39 4.66
C LEU A 175 -14.36 -14.07 6.08
N SER A 176 -13.04 -13.93 6.26
CA SER A 176 -12.40 -13.67 7.56
C SER A 176 -11.79 -12.27 7.56
N VAL A 177 -12.41 -11.30 8.23
CA VAL A 177 -11.97 -9.90 8.29
C VAL A 177 -11.37 -9.56 9.65
N LYS A 178 -10.11 -9.12 9.65
CA LYS A 178 -9.37 -8.63 10.81
C LYS A 178 -8.94 -7.18 10.61
N SER A 179 -8.71 -6.49 11.72
CA SER A 179 -8.25 -5.10 11.74
C SER A 179 -7.12 -4.90 12.74
N THR A 180 -6.24 -3.95 12.49
CA THR A 180 -5.21 -3.52 13.46
C THR A 180 -5.82 -2.76 14.64
N LEU A 181 -6.97 -2.10 14.45
CA LEU A 181 -7.78 -1.55 15.52
C LEU A 181 -8.87 -2.56 15.95
N PRO A 182 -9.03 -2.84 17.25
CA PRO A 182 -10.07 -3.75 17.73
C PRO A 182 -11.47 -3.16 17.54
N THR A 183 -12.46 -4.03 17.36
CA THR A 183 -13.90 -3.67 17.32
C THR A 183 -14.23 -2.57 16.30
N ALA A 184 -13.63 -2.66 15.10
CA ALA A 184 -14.03 -1.84 13.96
C ALA A 184 -15.28 -2.44 13.29
N ASP A 185 -16.28 -1.61 13.00
CA ASP A 185 -17.48 -2.00 12.27
C ASP A 185 -17.12 -2.39 10.83
N VAL A 186 -17.69 -3.50 10.35
CA VAL A 186 -17.44 -4.05 9.01
C VAL A 186 -18.67 -3.86 8.14
N TYR A 187 -18.47 -3.23 6.98
CA TYR A 187 -19.50 -2.99 5.98
C TYR A 187 -19.13 -3.67 4.67
N LEU A 188 -20.10 -4.35 4.05
CA LEU A 188 -20.00 -4.81 2.66
C LEU A 188 -21.08 -4.10 1.83
N ASP A 189 -20.65 -3.46 0.75
CA ASP A 189 -21.49 -2.67 -0.17
C ASP A 189 -22.34 -1.59 0.53
N GLY A 190 -21.91 -1.18 1.72
CA GLY A 190 -22.61 -0.21 2.56
C GLY A 190 -23.49 -0.80 3.66
N LEU A 191 -23.76 -2.12 3.64
CA LEU A 191 -24.50 -2.81 4.70
C LEU A 191 -23.58 -3.20 5.86
N LYS A 192 -23.96 -2.87 7.09
CA LYS A 192 -23.24 -3.29 8.30
C LYS A 192 -23.47 -4.78 8.57
N LEU A 193 -22.38 -5.55 8.70
CA LEU A 193 -22.43 -7.00 8.95
C LEU A 193 -22.00 -7.40 10.36
N GLY A 194 -21.22 -6.56 11.04
CA GLY A 194 -20.71 -6.85 12.37
C GLY A 194 -19.47 -6.04 12.70
N GLN A 195 -18.61 -6.58 13.56
CA GLN A 195 -17.39 -5.95 14.03
C GLN A 195 -16.20 -6.89 13.93
N THR A 196 -14.99 -6.34 13.73
CA THR A 196 -13.75 -7.11 13.69
C THR A 196 -13.35 -7.64 15.09
N PRO A 197 -12.80 -8.86 15.19
CA PRO A 197 -12.65 -9.84 14.10
C PRO A 197 -14.00 -10.44 13.69
N LEU A 198 -14.26 -10.49 12.37
CA LEU A 198 -15.50 -11.00 11.80
C LEU A 198 -15.22 -12.22 10.92
N ALA A 199 -15.99 -13.28 11.09
CA ALA A 199 -16.00 -14.42 10.19
C ALA A 199 -17.45 -14.71 9.78
N LEU A 200 -17.72 -14.79 8.48
CA LEU A 200 -19.05 -15.09 7.95
C LEU A 200 -18.96 -15.89 6.65
N ASP A 201 -20.03 -16.60 6.33
CA ASP A 201 -20.18 -17.34 5.08
C ASP A 201 -20.78 -16.41 4.01
N ALA A 202 -19.95 -15.98 3.06
CA ALA A 202 -20.34 -15.09 1.97
C ALA A 202 -20.60 -15.88 0.68
N VAL A 203 -21.50 -15.36 -0.16
CA VAL A 203 -21.62 -15.84 -1.54
C VAL A 203 -20.35 -15.42 -2.31
N PRO A 204 -19.79 -16.25 -3.21
CA PRO A 204 -18.71 -15.82 -4.08
C PRO A 204 -19.09 -14.57 -4.91
N GLY A 205 -18.19 -13.60 -5.00
CA GLY A 205 -18.44 -12.38 -5.75
C GLY A 205 -17.53 -11.22 -5.34
N THR A 206 -17.72 -10.08 -5.99
CA THR A 206 -17.00 -8.84 -5.66
C THR A 206 -17.84 -8.01 -4.69
N TYR A 207 -17.21 -7.52 -3.63
CA TYR A 207 -17.83 -6.70 -2.59
C TYR A 207 -17.01 -5.43 -2.35
N HIS A 208 -17.65 -4.30 -2.10
CA HIS A 208 -16.97 -3.12 -1.56
C HIS A 208 -16.83 -3.26 -0.05
N LEU A 209 -15.61 -3.40 0.45
CA LEU A 209 -15.34 -3.52 1.88
C LEU A 209 -14.93 -2.17 2.46
N THR A 210 -15.63 -1.76 3.52
CA THR A 210 -15.26 -0.60 4.33
C THR A 210 -15.27 -0.98 5.81
N LEU A 211 -14.24 -0.58 6.54
CA LEU A 211 -14.19 -0.67 7.99
C LEU A 211 -14.29 0.73 8.59
N VAL A 212 -15.05 0.86 9.67
CA VAL A 212 -15.24 2.13 10.40
C VAL A 212 -14.90 1.93 11.87
N LYS A 213 -14.10 2.82 12.44
CA LYS A 213 -13.78 2.85 13.86
C LYS A 213 -13.78 4.29 14.37
N GLY A 214 -14.83 4.67 15.11
CA GLY A 214 -15.02 6.07 15.50
C GLY A 214 -15.08 6.94 14.25
N ASP A 215 -14.25 7.99 14.20
CA ASP A 215 -14.17 8.89 13.05
C ASP A 215 -13.23 8.39 11.93
N THR A 216 -12.58 7.23 12.13
CA THR A 216 -11.67 6.64 11.15
C THR A 216 -12.41 5.70 10.20
N THR A 217 -12.30 5.96 8.90
CA THR A 217 -12.80 5.07 7.85
C THR A 217 -11.64 4.53 7.04
N SER A 218 -11.65 3.22 6.79
CA SER A 218 -10.65 2.55 5.95
C SER A 218 -10.77 3.00 4.49
N PHE A 219 -9.69 2.90 3.71
CA PHE A 219 -9.74 3.13 2.27
C PHE A 219 -10.77 2.22 1.58
N PRO A 220 -11.49 2.73 0.57
CA PRO A 220 -12.42 1.92 -0.19
C PRO A 220 -11.65 0.83 -0.93
N ARG A 221 -12.12 -0.42 -0.86
CA ARG A 221 -11.50 -1.53 -1.56
C ARG A 221 -12.51 -2.52 -2.09
N ASN A 222 -12.24 -3.02 -3.28
CA ASN A 222 -12.96 -4.15 -3.86
C ASN A 222 -12.32 -5.45 -3.41
N VAL A 223 -13.12 -6.33 -2.83
CA VAL A 223 -12.71 -7.64 -2.36
C VAL A 223 -13.35 -8.68 -3.26
N GLN A 224 -12.52 -9.53 -3.85
CA GLN A 224 -12.98 -10.72 -4.55
C GLN A 224 -13.09 -11.88 -3.55
N VAL A 225 -14.32 -12.24 -3.20
CA VAL A 225 -14.63 -13.39 -2.35
C VAL A 225 -14.72 -14.64 -3.23
N GLN A 226 -13.77 -15.56 -3.06
CA GLN A 226 -13.65 -16.77 -3.88
C GLN A 226 -12.87 -17.87 -3.14
N GLY A 227 -12.93 -19.10 -3.66
CA GLY A 227 -12.25 -20.25 -3.08
C GLY A 227 -12.98 -20.80 -1.85
N THR A 228 -12.24 -21.25 -0.84
CA THR A 228 -12.80 -21.79 0.41
C THR A 228 -12.78 -20.77 1.55
N GLU A 229 -11.72 -19.97 1.62
CA GLU A 229 -11.56 -18.90 2.60
C GLU A 229 -10.91 -17.68 1.93
N THR A 230 -11.39 -16.49 2.30
CA THR A 230 -10.82 -15.20 1.90
C THR A 230 -10.42 -14.45 3.18
N PRO A 231 -9.15 -14.56 3.63
CA PRO A 231 -8.67 -13.82 4.80
C PRO A 231 -8.25 -12.40 4.42
N LEU A 232 -8.69 -11.41 5.20
CA LEU A 232 -8.39 -10.01 5.03
C LEU A 232 -7.87 -9.41 6.33
N LEU A 233 -6.77 -8.68 6.23
CA LEU A 233 -6.25 -7.85 7.31
C LEU A 233 -6.24 -6.41 6.82
N VAL A 234 -7.01 -5.55 7.48
CA VAL A 234 -7.08 -4.13 7.17
C VAL A 234 -6.37 -3.35 8.25
N ASP A 235 -5.42 -2.50 7.85
CA ASP A 235 -4.68 -1.69 8.80
C ASP A 235 -5.36 -0.34 9.01
N VAL A 236 -6.47 -0.36 9.75
CA VAL A 236 -7.28 0.84 10.01
C VAL A 236 -6.47 1.91 10.76
N ALA A 237 -5.50 1.50 11.59
CA ALA A 237 -4.62 2.43 12.29
C ALA A 237 -3.72 3.22 11.32
N TYR A 238 -3.11 2.53 10.36
CA TYR A 238 -2.33 3.18 9.30
C TYR A 238 -3.21 4.03 8.39
N GLU A 239 -4.32 3.50 7.89
CA GLU A 239 -5.17 4.23 6.94
C GLU A 239 -5.79 5.48 7.59
N GLY A 240 -6.14 5.41 8.87
CA GLY A 240 -6.60 6.56 9.65
C GLY A 240 -5.52 7.61 9.95
N SER A 241 -4.25 7.29 9.76
CA SER A 241 -3.16 8.27 9.85
C SER A 241 -3.01 9.11 8.57
N VAL A 242 -3.66 8.72 7.48
CA VAL A 242 -3.62 9.44 6.21
C VAL A 242 -4.79 10.42 6.12
N SER A 243 -4.51 11.66 5.73
CA SER A 243 -5.53 12.69 5.45
C SER A 243 -5.29 13.32 4.08
N ALA A 244 -6.36 13.75 3.41
CA ALA A 244 -6.29 14.58 2.21
C ALA A 244 -6.49 16.09 2.50
N SER A 245 -6.99 16.43 3.69
CA SER A 245 -7.33 17.81 4.06
C SER A 245 -6.58 18.24 5.33
N PRO A 246 -6.04 19.49 5.39
CA PRO A 246 -6.09 20.51 4.33
C PRO A 246 -5.11 20.27 3.16
N PHE A 247 -4.31 19.20 3.23
CA PHE A 247 -3.38 18.72 2.20
C PHE A 247 -3.10 17.22 2.43
N PRO A 248 -2.54 16.49 1.43
CA PRO A 248 -2.08 15.10 1.60
C PRO A 248 -1.06 14.94 2.74
N CYS A 249 -1.47 14.30 3.82
CA CYS A 249 -0.69 14.23 5.05
C CYS A 249 -0.68 12.81 5.64
N LEU A 250 0.46 12.43 6.21
CA LEU A 250 0.65 11.24 7.02
C LEU A 250 0.98 11.65 8.45
N ALA A 251 0.04 11.44 9.37
CA ALA A 251 0.19 11.78 10.77
C ALA A 251 1.30 10.95 11.42
N ALA A 252 2.33 11.62 11.94
CA ALA A 252 3.42 11.01 12.69
C ALA A 252 3.28 11.39 14.17
N THR A 253 2.98 10.41 15.03
CA THR A 253 2.67 10.65 16.46
C THR A 253 3.81 10.27 17.40
N ASP A 254 4.75 9.44 16.96
CA ASP A 254 5.81 8.85 17.77
C ASP A 254 7.23 9.30 17.36
N GLY A 255 7.34 10.17 16.34
CA GLY A 255 8.63 10.62 15.80
C GLY A 255 9.49 9.49 15.23
N ASN A 256 8.88 8.34 14.93
CA ASN A 256 9.59 7.20 14.37
C ASN A 256 9.72 7.37 12.85
N ASP A 257 10.83 7.94 12.42
CA ASP A 257 11.14 8.18 11.01
C ASP A 257 11.06 6.91 10.16
N GLU A 258 11.60 5.79 10.63
CA GLU A 258 11.58 4.53 9.87
C GLU A 258 10.15 4.05 9.61
N ARG A 259 9.28 4.13 10.63
CA ARG A 259 7.87 3.80 10.50
C ARG A 259 7.17 4.75 9.53
N THR A 260 7.42 6.05 9.65
CA THR A 260 6.87 7.07 8.76
C THR A 260 7.24 6.83 7.30
N LEU A 261 8.51 6.53 7.02
CA LEU A 261 8.97 6.23 5.67
C LEU A 261 8.34 4.92 5.14
N SER A 262 8.21 3.89 5.98
CA SER A 262 7.53 2.65 5.59
C SER A 262 6.05 2.86 5.25
N HIS A 263 5.36 3.71 6.02
CA HIS A 263 3.98 4.13 5.77
C HIS A 263 3.87 4.94 4.47
N ALA A 264 4.83 5.83 4.20
CA ALA A 264 4.87 6.60 2.96
C ALA A 264 5.07 5.71 1.72
N VAL A 265 5.97 4.71 1.79
CA VAL A 265 6.14 3.71 0.71
C VAL A 265 4.84 2.93 0.48
N ARG A 266 4.20 2.47 1.57
CA ARG A 266 2.90 1.79 1.49
C ARG A 266 1.83 2.68 0.86
N LEU A 267 1.80 3.97 1.20
CA LEU A 267 0.88 4.94 0.63
C LEU A 267 1.12 5.11 -0.86
N GLY A 268 2.39 5.17 -1.27
CA GLY A 268 2.77 5.19 -2.68
C GLY A 268 2.26 3.98 -3.46
N GLY A 269 2.38 2.78 -2.88
CA GLY A 269 1.84 1.55 -3.45
C GLY A 269 0.31 1.57 -3.59
N THR A 270 -0.40 2.04 -2.56
CA THR A 270 -1.87 2.20 -2.62
C THR A 270 -2.30 3.21 -3.68
N LEU A 271 -1.53 4.28 -3.85
CA LEU A 271 -1.80 5.31 -4.85
C LEU A 271 -1.38 4.88 -6.26
N GLY A 272 -0.53 3.87 -6.42
CA GLY A 272 0.02 3.48 -7.71
C GLY A 272 0.98 4.53 -8.29
N VAL A 273 1.81 5.15 -7.43
CA VAL A 273 2.89 6.06 -7.85
C VAL A 273 4.25 5.37 -7.73
N GLU A 274 5.24 5.86 -8.46
CA GLU A 274 6.61 5.31 -8.47
C GLU A 274 7.48 5.90 -7.37
N GLU A 275 7.26 7.18 -7.05
CA GLU A 275 8.00 7.90 -6.03
C GLU A 275 7.07 8.68 -5.08
N VAL A 276 7.42 8.67 -3.79
CA VAL A 276 6.74 9.49 -2.77
C VAL A 276 7.75 10.50 -2.22
N ILE A 277 7.39 11.78 -2.28
CA ILE A 277 8.15 12.86 -1.68
C ILE A 277 7.51 13.17 -0.32
N VAL A 278 8.18 12.77 0.74
CA VAL A 278 7.77 13.06 2.12
C VAL A 278 8.36 14.40 2.52
N VAL A 279 7.52 15.40 2.78
CA VAL A 279 7.95 16.71 3.28
C VAL A 279 7.67 16.84 4.78
N ARG A 280 8.56 17.45 5.54
CA ARG A 280 8.45 17.52 7.01
C ARG A 280 9.00 18.82 7.57
N LEU A 281 8.40 19.26 8.66
CA LEU A 281 8.89 20.37 9.48
C LEU A 281 9.62 19.83 10.70
N GLU A 282 10.95 19.96 10.67
CA GLU A 282 11.81 19.53 11.76
C GLU A 282 12.02 20.67 12.74
N ARG A 283 11.65 20.42 14.00
CA ARG A 283 11.71 21.39 15.08
C ARG A 283 12.57 20.84 16.21
N PRO A 284 13.90 20.79 16.02
CA PRO A 284 14.79 20.30 17.06
C PRO A 284 14.62 21.15 18.34
N SER A 285 14.78 20.52 19.51
CA SER A 285 14.64 21.19 20.82
C SER A 285 15.61 22.36 21.00
N SER A 286 16.71 22.36 20.26
CA SER A 286 17.68 23.44 20.18
C SER A 286 18.15 23.57 18.73
N GLY A 287 18.17 24.80 18.20
CA GLY A 287 18.65 25.09 16.85
C GLY A 287 17.57 25.64 15.91
N PRO A 288 17.89 25.81 14.62
CA PRO A 288 16.96 26.33 13.64
C PRO A 288 15.86 25.30 13.30
N LYS A 289 14.67 25.80 12.94
CA LYS A 289 13.62 25.00 12.28
C LYS A 289 14.03 24.69 10.85
N TRP A 290 13.72 23.48 10.39
CA TRP A 290 14.00 23.05 9.02
C TRP A 290 12.76 22.58 8.30
N PHE A 291 12.72 22.81 7.00
CA PHE A 291 11.82 22.12 6.09
C PHE A 291 12.64 21.15 5.26
N ALA A 292 12.32 19.86 5.37
CA ALA A 292 13.04 18.79 4.70
C ALA A 292 12.12 18.04 3.74
N ALA A 293 12.69 17.52 2.66
CA ALA A 293 12.02 16.67 1.68
C ALA A 293 12.84 15.40 1.46
N THR A 294 12.17 14.25 1.57
CA THR A 294 12.76 12.92 1.37
C THR A 294 12.06 12.23 0.21
N VAL A 295 12.82 11.82 -0.80
CA VAL A 295 12.32 11.08 -1.96
C VAL A 295 12.48 9.59 -1.71
N LEU A 296 11.37 8.86 -1.79
CA LEU A 296 11.30 7.42 -1.61
C LEU A 296 10.91 6.75 -2.92
N ASN A 297 11.63 5.71 -3.31
CA ASN A 297 11.19 4.81 -4.37
C ASN A 297 10.16 3.82 -3.80
N VAL A 298 9.00 3.68 -4.44
CA VAL A 298 7.93 2.82 -3.94
C VAL A 298 8.23 1.34 -4.14
N GLU A 299 8.89 0.96 -5.23
CA GLU A 299 9.16 -0.44 -5.57
C GLU A 299 10.13 -1.12 -4.60
N GLY A 300 11.25 -0.46 -4.26
CA GLY A 300 12.22 -1.03 -3.32
C GLY A 300 12.22 -0.39 -1.93
N GLY A 301 11.48 0.69 -1.71
CA GLY A 301 11.39 1.37 -0.40
C GLY A 301 12.65 2.17 -0.01
N GLN A 302 13.65 2.25 -0.88
CA GLN A 302 14.88 3.02 -0.64
C GLN A 302 14.65 4.53 -0.67
N LYS A 303 15.37 5.21 0.23
CA LYS A 303 15.57 6.66 0.20
C LYS A 303 16.51 7.03 -0.94
N LEU A 304 15.99 7.72 -1.95
CA LEU A 304 16.75 8.17 -3.11
C LEU A 304 17.52 9.46 -2.81
N ARG A 305 16.84 10.42 -2.17
CA ARG A 305 17.36 11.77 -1.93
C ARG A 305 16.75 12.33 -0.66
N GLU A 306 17.54 13.13 0.05
CA GLU A 306 17.04 13.93 1.17
C GLU A 306 17.78 15.26 1.21
N GLY A 307 17.02 16.33 1.35
CA GLY A 307 17.56 17.67 1.52
C GLY A 307 16.61 18.55 2.31
N GLY A 308 17.11 19.69 2.78
CA GLY A 308 16.29 20.65 3.51
C GLY A 308 16.95 22.02 3.64
N PHE A 309 16.16 23.00 4.07
CA PHE A 309 16.60 24.37 4.32
C PHE A 309 16.02 24.92 5.63
N LYS A 310 16.65 25.98 6.17
CA LYS A 310 16.22 26.64 7.40
C LYS A 310 15.06 27.59 7.14
N THR A 311 14.00 27.55 7.94
CA THR A 311 12.77 28.34 7.71
C THR A 311 12.81 29.75 8.33
N GLN A 312 13.99 30.33 8.56
CA GLN A 312 14.19 31.52 9.41
C GLN A 312 13.75 32.86 8.78
N ASP A 313 13.58 32.95 7.45
CA ASP A 313 13.17 34.18 6.74
C ASP A 313 12.25 33.88 5.53
N PRO A 314 11.04 34.47 5.42
CA PRO A 314 10.08 34.21 4.33
C PRO A 314 10.59 34.44 2.90
N GLU A 315 11.40 35.48 2.64
CA GLU A 315 11.85 35.78 1.26
C GLU A 315 12.88 34.74 0.79
N THR A 316 13.85 34.43 1.65
CA THR A 316 14.85 33.38 1.39
C THR A 316 14.23 31.98 1.32
N SER A 317 13.07 31.78 1.96
CA SER A 317 12.36 30.51 1.97
C SER A 317 11.79 30.12 0.61
N ASN A 318 11.36 31.09 -0.22
CA ASN A 318 10.82 30.78 -1.55
C ASN A 318 11.91 30.32 -2.53
N GLU A 319 13.07 30.98 -2.53
CA GLU A 319 14.22 30.58 -3.34
C GLU A 319 14.77 29.22 -2.87
N ALA A 320 14.88 29.02 -1.56
CA ALA A 320 15.31 27.75 -0.98
C ALA A 320 14.31 26.60 -1.27
N LEU A 321 13.01 26.89 -1.30
CA LEU A 321 11.98 25.93 -1.69
C LEU A 321 12.12 25.52 -3.16
N ALA A 322 12.30 26.48 -4.07
CA ALA A 322 12.51 26.20 -5.49
C ALA A 322 13.77 25.35 -5.72
N ALA A 323 14.86 25.70 -5.03
CA ALA A 323 16.10 24.93 -5.00
C ALA A 323 15.85 23.49 -4.48
N LEU A 324 15.07 23.33 -3.41
CA LEU A 324 14.75 22.01 -2.87
C LEU A 324 13.96 21.17 -3.88
N VAL A 325 13.01 21.77 -4.61
CA VAL A 325 12.27 21.10 -5.70
C VAL A 325 13.21 20.69 -6.83
N ASP A 326 14.18 21.54 -7.22
CA ASP A 326 15.22 21.17 -8.20
C ASP A 326 16.04 19.98 -7.73
N PHE A 327 16.45 19.99 -6.47
CA PHE A 327 17.26 18.92 -5.90
C PHE A 327 16.49 17.60 -5.85
N VAL A 328 15.25 17.59 -5.36
CA VAL A 328 14.48 16.33 -5.26
C VAL A 328 14.14 15.74 -6.62
N THR A 329 13.99 16.57 -7.66
CA THR A 329 13.65 16.12 -9.02
C THR A 329 14.88 15.71 -9.83
N THR A 330 15.96 16.50 -9.76
CA THR A 330 17.15 16.34 -10.62
C THR A 330 18.38 15.77 -9.91
N GLY A 331 18.44 15.83 -8.58
CA GLY A 331 19.62 15.53 -7.78
C GLY A 331 20.70 16.63 -7.79
N ARG A 332 20.51 17.74 -8.50
CA ARG A 332 21.46 18.86 -8.52
C ARG A 332 21.29 19.71 -7.26
N SER A 333 22.35 19.83 -6.46
CA SER A 333 22.33 20.62 -5.22
C SER A 333 22.92 22.02 -5.44
N PRO A 334 22.14 23.10 -5.37
CA PRO A 334 22.66 24.44 -5.16
C PRO A 334 23.24 24.60 -3.72
N SER A 335 24.04 25.65 -3.50
CA SER A 335 24.81 25.86 -2.26
C SER A 335 23.99 26.23 -1.02
N ASN A 336 22.72 26.59 -1.20
CA ASN A 336 21.79 27.00 -0.14
C ASN A 336 21.01 25.81 0.47
N LEU A 337 21.17 24.60 -0.05
CA LEU A 337 20.55 23.39 0.50
C LEU A 337 21.53 22.60 1.35
N VAL A 338 21.01 22.00 2.42
CA VAL A 338 21.71 20.89 3.08
C VAL A 338 21.24 19.60 2.41
N VAL A 339 22.17 18.85 1.83
CA VAL A 339 21.94 17.54 1.21
C VAL A 339 22.63 16.46 2.02
N MET A 340 21.93 15.37 2.31
CA MET A 340 22.52 14.22 3.00
C MET A 340 23.25 13.32 2.02
N ASN A 341 24.54 13.04 2.27
CA ASN A 341 25.34 12.03 1.58
C ASN A 341 25.55 10.78 2.46
N SER A 342 25.99 9.69 1.83
CA SER A 342 25.94 8.29 2.32
C SER A 342 26.63 7.95 3.65
N ASN A 343 27.24 8.92 4.34
CA ASN A 343 27.88 8.75 5.64
C ASN A 343 27.26 9.59 6.80
N GLY A 344 26.31 10.51 6.57
CA GLY A 344 26.09 11.64 7.50
C GLY A 344 24.64 11.89 7.93
N LYS A 345 24.42 11.92 9.26
CA LYS A 345 23.19 12.34 9.95
C LYS A 345 22.72 13.74 9.52
N ALA A 346 21.40 13.95 9.50
CA ALA A 346 20.84 15.25 9.22
C ALA A 346 21.17 16.24 10.36
N PRO A 347 21.32 17.55 10.11
CA PRO A 347 21.55 18.53 11.16
C PRO A 347 20.44 18.60 12.22
N TRP A 348 19.24 18.10 11.88
CA TRP A 348 18.09 18.01 12.76
C TRP A 348 17.97 16.65 13.48
N ASP A 349 18.80 15.65 13.14
CA ASP A 349 18.90 14.42 13.92
C ASP A 349 19.65 14.72 15.23
N PRO A 350 19.12 14.32 16.41
CA PRO A 350 19.83 14.52 17.64
C PRO A 350 21.20 13.79 17.61
N PRO A 351 22.26 14.39 18.20
CA PRO A 351 23.51 13.67 18.41
C PRO A 351 23.17 12.39 19.18
N ALA A 352 23.78 11.27 18.77
CA ALA A 352 23.53 10.00 19.44
C ALA A 352 23.94 10.18 20.92
N GLY A 353 22.96 10.31 21.81
CA GLY A 353 23.20 10.19 23.24
C GLY A 353 23.84 8.82 23.47
N LEU A 354 25.00 8.83 24.13
CA LEU A 354 25.82 7.67 24.48
C LEU A 354 24.97 6.45 24.88
N LYS A 355 24.72 5.55 23.93
CA LYS A 355 24.59 4.13 24.25
C LYS A 355 26.00 3.56 24.17
N GLN A 356 26.66 3.51 25.32
CA GLN A 356 27.91 2.79 25.51
C GLN A 356 27.72 1.31 25.12
N GLY A 357 28.68 0.81 24.35
CA GLY A 357 28.97 -0.62 24.28
C GLY A 357 28.56 -1.28 22.97
N GLY A 358 29.48 -1.33 22.01
CA GLY A 358 29.31 -2.13 20.80
C GLY A 358 30.40 -1.89 19.77
N MET A 359 31.63 -2.29 20.15
CA MET A 359 32.82 -2.51 19.31
C MET A 359 32.73 -2.10 17.84
N ASP A 360 33.37 -0.97 17.55
CA ASP A 360 33.79 -0.55 16.22
C ASP A 360 34.78 -1.60 15.68
N LEU A 361 34.34 -2.35 14.66
CA LEU A 361 35.20 -3.19 13.82
C LEU A 361 35.38 -2.49 12.48
N SER A 362 36.17 -1.44 12.50
CA SER A 362 36.78 -0.89 11.30
C SER A 362 38.04 -1.69 10.96
N ALA A 363 38.09 -2.32 9.77
CA ALA A 363 39.29 -2.46 8.93
C ALA A 363 39.02 -3.36 7.69
N PRO A 364 39.78 -3.25 6.56
CA PRO A 364 40.70 -2.18 6.16
C PRO A 364 40.45 -1.63 4.72
N ASN A 365 40.88 -0.39 4.51
CA ASN A 365 41.31 0.12 3.20
C ASN A 365 42.64 -0.54 2.81
N MET A 366 42.85 -0.82 1.51
CA MET A 366 44.09 -1.15 0.74
C MET A 366 43.69 -2.23 -0.31
N LEU A 367 43.79 -2.11 -1.64
CA LEU A 367 44.76 -1.52 -2.59
C LEU A 367 44.00 -1.16 -3.90
N SER A 368 44.16 0.03 -4.50
CA SER A 368 45.22 0.51 -5.40
C SER A 368 44.95 0.28 -6.91
N GLU A 369 44.91 1.41 -7.62
CA GLU A 369 45.06 1.70 -9.06
C GLU A 369 45.41 0.57 -10.04
N GLY A 370 44.78 0.58 -11.23
CA GLY A 370 45.37 -0.07 -12.42
C GLY A 370 44.42 -0.37 -13.59
N ASP A 371 44.57 0.42 -14.65
CA ASP A 371 44.34 0.13 -16.07
C ASP A 371 42.92 0.10 -16.70
N SER A 372 42.73 1.14 -17.52
CA SER A 372 41.79 1.31 -18.60
C SER A 372 42.11 0.39 -19.80
N ARG A 373 41.21 -0.56 -20.10
CA ARG A 373 41.04 -1.22 -21.41
C ARG A 373 39.56 -1.55 -21.68
N PRO A 374 39.12 -1.59 -22.95
CA PRO A 374 37.69 -1.60 -23.29
C PRO A 374 37.05 -2.96 -22.93
N ARG A 375 35.98 -2.94 -22.13
CA ARG A 375 35.33 -4.17 -21.65
C ARG A 375 34.45 -4.80 -22.73
N SER A 376 34.82 -6.03 -23.07
CA SER A 376 34.00 -7.04 -23.75
C SER A 376 32.80 -7.47 -22.88
N ASN A 377 31.65 -7.74 -23.51
CA ASN A 377 30.33 -8.04 -22.92
C ASN A 377 30.22 -9.39 -22.15
N SER A 378 31.31 -9.91 -21.58
CA SER A 378 31.35 -11.19 -20.85
C SER A 378 30.97 -11.08 -19.35
N GLY A 379 30.81 -9.88 -18.79
CA GLY A 379 30.64 -9.67 -17.35
C GLY A 379 29.22 -9.89 -16.80
N LEU A 380 28.19 -9.69 -17.62
CA LEU A 380 26.78 -9.73 -17.18
C LEU A 380 26.34 -11.15 -16.79
N ARG A 381 26.82 -12.17 -17.51
CA ARG A 381 26.49 -13.58 -17.22
C ARG A 381 27.22 -14.12 -15.97
N MET A 382 28.42 -13.61 -15.69
CA MET A 382 29.11 -13.89 -14.43
C MET A 382 28.35 -13.27 -13.26
N ALA A 383 27.91 -12.01 -13.40
CA ALA A 383 27.09 -11.34 -12.40
C ALA A 383 25.75 -12.04 -12.16
N SER A 384 25.11 -12.61 -13.20
CA SER A 384 23.87 -13.38 -13.04
C SER A 384 24.05 -14.64 -12.20
N TYR A 385 25.11 -15.41 -12.44
CA TYR A 385 25.34 -16.66 -11.68
C TYR A 385 25.74 -16.39 -10.22
N VAL A 386 26.51 -15.34 -9.96
CA VAL A 386 26.85 -14.91 -8.60
C VAL A 386 25.59 -14.46 -7.85
N ALA A 387 24.73 -13.66 -8.49
CA ALA A 387 23.48 -13.19 -7.89
C ALA A 387 22.49 -14.33 -7.61
N LEU A 388 22.31 -15.25 -8.58
CA LEU A 388 21.49 -16.45 -8.40
C LEU A 388 22.04 -17.37 -7.29
N GLY A 389 23.35 -17.61 -7.26
CA GLY A 389 23.99 -18.43 -6.23
C GLY A 389 23.87 -17.84 -4.83
N THR A 390 24.00 -16.51 -4.72
CA THR A 390 23.82 -15.79 -3.44
C THR A 390 22.37 -15.88 -2.96
N GLY A 391 21.40 -15.76 -3.88
CA GLY A 391 19.99 -15.93 -3.57
C GLY A 391 19.63 -17.32 -3.05
N VAL A 392 20.13 -18.38 -3.71
CA VAL A 392 19.93 -19.78 -3.26
C VAL A 392 20.54 -20.02 -1.89
N ALA A 393 21.74 -19.48 -1.62
CA ALA A 393 22.38 -19.63 -0.31
C ALA A 393 21.61 -18.90 0.81
N ALA A 394 21.05 -17.72 0.52
CA ALA A 394 20.22 -16.97 1.46
C ALA A 394 18.92 -17.72 1.81
N PHE A 395 18.27 -18.39 0.85
CA PHE A 395 17.13 -19.27 1.12
C PHE A 395 17.51 -20.51 1.96
N GLY A 396 18.69 -21.09 1.72
CA GLY A 396 19.24 -22.15 2.57
C GLY A 396 19.43 -21.68 4.02
N GLY A 397 20.02 -20.50 4.20
CA GLY A 397 20.16 -19.86 5.52
C GLY A 397 18.81 -19.58 6.20
N ALA A 398 17.83 -19.08 5.45
CA ALA A 398 16.47 -18.85 5.95
C ALA A 398 15.80 -20.14 6.44
N GLY A 399 16.01 -21.27 5.75
CA GLY A 399 15.54 -22.58 6.18
C GLY A 399 16.13 -23.01 7.54
N ILE A 400 17.42 -22.78 7.76
CA ILE A 400 18.10 -23.10 9.01
C ILE A 400 17.60 -22.20 10.15
N VAL A 401 17.50 -20.88 9.92
CA VAL A 401 17.00 -19.92 10.92
C VAL A 401 15.55 -20.24 11.30
N ARG A 402 14.71 -20.66 10.34
CA ARG A 402 13.34 -21.10 10.60
C ARG A 402 13.28 -22.34 11.49
N LEU A 403 14.14 -23.34 11.26
CA LEU A 403 14.25 -24.52 12.13
C LEU A 403 14.68 -24.14 13.55
N LEU A 404 15.65 -23.23 13.69
CA LEU A 404 16.11 -22.74 14.99
C LEU A 404 15.06 -21.88 15.70
N ALA A 405 14.24 -21.13 14.97
CA ALA A 405 13.12 -20.36 15.52
C ALA A 405 11.99 -21.28 16.00
N GLN A 406 11.71 -22.37 15.28
CA GLN A 406 10.69 -23.33 15.67
C GLN A 406 11.02 -24.03 17.00
N LYS A 407 12.31 -24.30 17.25
CA LYS A 407 12.77 -24.84 18.54
C LYS A 407 12.49 -23.89 19.70
N ASP A 408 12.78 -22.60 19.53
CA ASP A 408 12.57 -21.58 20.56
C ASP A 408 11.08 -21.29 20.76
N MET A 409 10.27 -21.31 19.69
CA MET A 409 8.81 -21.20 19.78
C MET A 409 8.22 -22.31 20.63
N ASN A 410 8.63 -23.57 20.38
CA ASN A 410 8.17 -24.71 21.16
C ASN A 410 8.60 -24.63 22.63
N ALA A 411 9.77 -24.04 22.90
CA ALA A 411 10.26 -23.82 24.27
C ALA A 411 9.49 -22.69 24.97
N LEU A 412 9.13 -21.64 24.24
CA LEU A 412 8.34 -20.52 24.75
C LEU A 412 6.89 -20.95 25.03
N GLU A 413 6.27 -21.73 24.14
CA GLU A 413 4.89 -22.21 24.27
C GLU A 413 4.68 -23.03 25.55
N LYS A 414 5.67 -23.83 25.94
CA LYS A 414 5.67 -24.59 27.20
C LYS A 414 5.72 -23.73 28.46
N ARG A 415 6.02 -22.43 28.32
CA ARG A 415 6.18 -21.47 29.43
C ARG A 415 5.12 -20.37 29.42
N LEU A 416 4.14 -20.46 28.53
CA LEU A 416 3.01 -19.54 28.50
C LEU A 416 2.00 -19.91 29.60
N ASP A 417 1.58 -18.91 30.37
CA ASP A 417 0.46 -19.04 31.30
C ASP A 417 -0.76 -18.34 30.68
N ASN A 418 -1.81 -19.10 30.35
CA ASN A 418 -2.99 -18.62 29.62
C ASN A 418 -2.67 -17.79 28.36
N GLY A 419 -1.64 -18.21 27.62
CA GLY A 419 -1.18 -17.54 26.39
C GLY A 419 -0.43 -16.22 26.62
N ARG A 420 -0.02 -15.92 27.85
CA ARG A 420 0.76 -14.73 28.19
C ARG A 420 2.13 -15.11 28.77
N ILE A 421 3.11 -14.25 28.50
CA ILE A 421 4.43 -14.33 29.11
C ILE A 421 4.38 -13.57 30.43
N LEU A 422 4.66 -14.25 31.55
CA LEU A 422 4.76 -13.60 32.86
C LEU A 422 5.99 -12.70 32.89
N SER A 423 5.83 -11.46 33.37
CA SER A 423 6.93 -10.47 33.44
C SER A 423 8.05 -10.86 34.41
N THR A 424 7.80 -11.84 35.29
CA THR A 424 8.76 -12.41 36.23
C THR A 424 9.60 -13.55 35.65
N ASP A 425 9.19 -14.14 34.52
CA ASP A 425 9.94 -15.22 33.85
C ASP A 425 10.98 -14.63 32.87
N LYS A 426 12.19 -14.41 33.40
CA LYS A 426 13.33 -13.88 32.63
C LYS A 426 13.73 -14.79 31.46
N GLU A 427 13.51 -16.10 31.55
CA GLU A 427 13.85 -17.04 30.48
C GLU A 427 12.84 -16.98 29.34
N ALA A 428 11.54 -16.87 29.64
CA ALA A 428 10.50 -16.67 28.62
C ALA A 428 10.66 -15.32 27.89
N LEU A 429 11.05 -14.26 28.61
CA LEU A 429 11.41 -12.97 27.99
C LEU A 429 12.67 -13.08 27.11
N GLY A 430 13.67 -13.86 27.54
CA GLY A 430 14.85 -14.16 26.74
C GLY A 430 14.52 -14.90 25.43
N LEU A 431 13.66 -15.92 25.50
CA LEU A 431 13.18 -16.67 24.34
C LEU A 431 12.39 -15.78 23.37
N ARG A 432 11.52 -14.89 23.87
CA ARG A 432 10.81 -13.91 23.04
C ARG A 432 11.78 -13.00 22.29
N ASN A 433 12.81 -12.48 22.96
CA ASN A 433 13.78 -11.60 22.33
C ASN A 433 14.61 -12.33 21.28
N ALA A 434 15.03 -13.57 21.56
CA ALA A 434 15.72 -14.43 20.60
C ALA A 434 14.85 -14.71 19.36
N LEU A 435 13.54 -14.94 19.55
CA LEU A 435 12.58 -15.14 18.47
C LEU A 435 12.37 -13.88 17.62
N MET A 436 12.30 -12.70 18.24
CA MET A 436 12.23 -11.43 17.49
C MET A 436 13.50 -11.20 16.67
N GLN A 437 14.68 -11.47 17.23
CA GLN A 437 15.94 -11.36 16.51
C GLN A 437 16.03 -12.35 15.33
N LYS A 438 15.64 -13.61 15.55
CA LYS A 438 15.58 -14.64 14.50
C LYS A 438 14.54 -14.30 13.42
N SER A 439 13.41 -13.68 13.79
CA SER A 439 12.42 -13.20 12.83
C SER A 439 12.97 -12.07 11.95
N ASN A 440 13.74 -11.15 12.52
CA ASN A 440 14.37 -10.07 11.74
C ASN A 440 15.44 -10.61 10.78
N ILE A 441 16.26 -11.57 11.24
CA ILE A 441 17.25 -12.26 10.40
C ILE A 441 16.56 -13.03 9.27
N LEU A 442 15.47 -13.75 9.58
CA LEU A 442 14.69 -14.49 8.59
C LEU A 442 14.10 -13.56 7.52
N ASN A 443 13.52 -12.43 7.93
CA ASN A 443 12.99 -11.44 7.00
C ASN A 443 14.10 -10.85 6.11
N GLY A 444 15.26 -10.53 6.68
CA GLY A 444 16.42 -10.05 5.94
C GLY A 444 16.94 -11.06 4.90
N LEU A 445 17.04 -12.33 5.28
CA LEU A 445 17.48 -13.41 4.36
C LEU A 445 16.47 -13.67 3.24
N LEU A 446 15.16 -13.61 3.52
CA LEU A 446 14.13 -13.82 2.52
C LEU A 446 14.02 -12.64 1.54
N ILE A 447 14.08 -11.40 2.04
CA ILE A 447 14.02 -10.19 1.22
C ILE A 447 15.30 -10.07 0.37
N GLY A 448 16.47 -10.19 1.00
CA GLY A 448 17.76 -10.13 0.30
C GLY A 448 17.97 -11.29 -0.68
N GLY A 449 17.57 -12.51 -0.30
CA GLY A 449 17.62 -13.68 -1.16
C GLY A 449 16.68 -13.56 -2.37
N GLY A 450 15.44 -13.10 -2.15
CA GLY A 450 14.48 -12.86 -3.22
C GLY A 450 14.96 -11.80 -4.22
N ALA A 451 15.50 -10.68 -3.72
CA ALA A 451 16.07 -9.64 -4.56
C ALA A 451 17.27 -10.16 -5.38
N ALA A 452 18.19 -10.92 -4.78
CA ALA A 452 19.34 -11.48 -5.47
C ALA A 452 18.95 -12.49 -6.57
N VAL A 453 17.95 -13.34 -6.32
CA VAL A 453 17.42 -14.26 -7.35
C VAL A 453 16.77 -13.49 -8.50
N ALA A 454 15.94 -12.48 -8.19
CA ALA A 454 15.28 -11.67 -9.22
C ALA A 454 16.30 -10.91 -10.08
N THR A 455 17.28 -10.24 -9.46
CA THR A 455 18.37 -9.57 -10.17
C THR A 455 19.20 -10.54 -11.00
N GLY A 456 19.54 -11.70 -10.45
CA GLY A 456 20.28 -12.73 -11.18
C GLY A 456 19.52 -13.28 -12.38
N ALA A 457 18.21 -13.49 -12.27
CA ALA A 457 17.36 -13.93 -13.38
C ALA A 457 17.25 -12.86 -14.49
N VAL A 458 17.09 -11.58 -14.11
CA VAL A 458 17.08 -10.46 -15.07
C VAL A 458 18.40 -10.34 -15.81
N LEU A 459 19.53 -10.41 -15.09
CA LEU A 459 20.87 -10.36 -15.70
C LEU A 459 21.14 -11.57 -16.61
N TYR A 460 20.61 -12.75 -16.26
CA TYR A 460 20.71 -13.95 -17.10
C TYR A 460 19.95 -13.78 -18.41
N LEU A 461 18.70 -13.30 -18.35
CA LEU A 461 17.84 -13.08 -19.53
C LEU A 461 18.35 -11.98 -20.46
N LEU A 462 19.08 -11.01 -19.93
CA LEU A 462 19.69 -9.92 -20.71
C LEU A 462 21.08 -10.27 -21.26
N SER A 463 21.63 -11.45 -20.92
CA SER A 463 22.98 -11.86 -21.36
C SER A 463 22.94 -12.68 -22.67
N PRO A 464 23.77 -12.35 -23.68
CA PRO A 464 23.84 -13.12 -24.92
C PRO A 464 24.51 -14.50 -24.72
N ASP A 465 24.12 -15.48 -25.54
CA ASP A 465 24.53 -16.89 -25.39
C ASP A 465 26.04 -17.13 -25.48
N SER A 466 26.68 -17.24 -24.32
CA SER A 466 27.99 -17.87 -24.11
C SER A 466 27.91 -19.30 -23.55
N ARG A 467 28.82 -20.17 -24.00
CA ARG A 467 28.87 -21.60 -23.71
C ARG A 467 29.02 -21.91 -22.21
N SER A 468 28.34 -22.99 -21.79
CA SER A 468 28.43 -23.79 -20.55
C SER A 468 28.84 -23.12 -19.23
N ALA A 469 27.99 -23.25 -18.21
CA ALA A 469 28.23 -22.76 -16.85
C ALA A 469 29.52 -23.34 -16.23
N PRO A 470 30.36 -22.52 -15.58
CA PRO A 470 31.51 -23.02 -14.82
C PRO A 470 31.04 -23.85 -13.61
N PRO A 471 31.81 -24.86 -13.17
CA PRO A 471 31.50 -25.60 -11.96
C PRO A 471 31.62 -24.69 -10.73
N VAL A 472 30.55 -24.64 -9.94
CA VAL A 472 30.45 -23.81 -8.73
C VAL A 472 30.05 -24.69 -7.54
N THR A 473 30.64 -24.42 -6.38
CA THR A 473 30.24 -24.99 -5.10
C THR A 473 29.75 -23.89 -4.16
N VAL A 474 28.66 -24.19 -3.45
CA VAL A 474 28.03 -23.28 -2.47
C VAL A 474 28.10 -23.93 -1.10
N GLY A 475 28.73 -23.23 -0.16
CA GLY A 475 28.77 -23.60 1.26
C GLY A 475 27.87 -22.65 2.05
N VAL A 476 27.12 -23.18 3.00
CA VAL A 476 26.30 -22.39 3.92
C VAL A 476 26.58 -22.86 5.34
N SER A 477 26.92 -21.95 6.24
CA SER A 477 27.11 -22.22 7.67
C SER A 477 26.34 -21.19 8.48
N ALA A 478 25.65 -21.62 9.53
CA ALA A 478 24.95 -20.72 10.45
C ALA A 478 25.15 -21.18 11.89
N ASP A 479 25.37 -20.23 12.78
CA ASP A 479 25.46 -20.43 14.23
C ASP A 479 24.56 -19.44 14.99
N SER A 480 24.72 -19.35 16.31
CA SER A 480 23.93 -18.45 17.16
C SER A 480 24.28 -16.96 16.99
N HIS A 481 25.35 -16.62 16.28
CA HIS A 481 25.86 -15.27 16.11
C HIS A 481 25.75 -14.77 14.65
N GLY A 482 25.53 -15.65 13.68
CA GLY A 482 25.28 -15.25 12.30
C GLY A 482 25.14 -16.40 11.32
N ALA A 483 24.87 -16.06 10.07
CA ALA A 483 24.90 -16.98 8.94
C ALA A 483 25.89 -16.46 7.90
N ALA A 484 26.69 -17.36 7.34
CA ALA A 484 27.62 -17.09 6.27
C ALA A 484 27.33 -18.03 5.09
N ALA A 485 27.37 -17.48 3.89
CA ALA A 485 27.34 -18.23 2.65
C ALA A 485 28.68 -17.99 1.94
N SER A 486 29.35 -19.07 1.56
CA SER A 486 30.56 -19.03 0.75
C SER A 486 30.25 -19.56 -0.64
N PHE A 487 30.65 -18.81 -1.65
CA PHE A 487 30.55 -19.20 -3.05
C PHE A 487 31.95 -19.38 -3.61
N SER A 488 32.25 -20.54 -4.18
CA SER A 488 33.55 -20.79 -4.83
C SER A 488 33.36 -21.41 -6.21
N GLY A 489 34.09 -20.91 -7.20
CA GLY A 489 34.06 -21.39 -8.57
C GLY A 489 35.38 -21.10 -9.28
N ALA A 490 35.66 -21.83 -10.35
CA ALA A 490 36.76 -21.54 -11.25
C ALA A 490 36.24 -20.67 -12.41
N PHE A 491 36.79 -19.47 -12.57
CA PHE A 491 36.34 -18.45 -13.52
C PHE A 491 37.38 -18.16 -14.60
#